data_AF-A0A0G1YRJ2-F1
#
_entry.id   AF-A0A0G1YRJ2-F1
#
_cell.length_a   1.000
_cell.length_b   1.000
_cell.length_c   1.000
_cell.angle_alpha   90.00
_cell.angle_beta   90.00
_cell.angle_gamma   90.00
#
_symmetry.space_group_name_H-M   'P 1'
#
loop_
_entity.id
_entity.type
_entity.pdbx_description
1 polymer ?
#
loop_
_entity_poly.entity_id
_entity_poly.type
_entity_poly.pdbx_seq_one_letter_code
_entity_poly.pdbx_strand_id
1 'polypeptide(L)'
;MMKPAEREERRARLKRAIETLAFVRGDEAPHVSRSGKFRESGWLFDIRNVILRSEALDDSAALFWETFGGKNVQIGSIESAGIALVSGLVAHAAHRGEPGASGFYIRKSRKKDGLLKMVEGDIDPRKKIVLVDDVINSGKSFMRQIEVLESLGRKPEAVWMLVRFRDTAYYEYFREKGIPIHSVFELDDFKDTLGTKNLAKKEPPPPPRQAFYPVWKFASEKPSYQHVVPKSDPALDEKRVYMGSDAGVFWALEQSDGSIAWSYKVGLHPKGKGIFSSPVLHEGIVYFGAYDGNVYALDAETGKKKWVSFEADWIGSSPALAPELGLLFIGLEYGLWRKRGGIAALDMKTGKTVWAYRDMPTYTHSSPLYIEKHWQVVIGSNDGAAYLFDANNGTLLWKFETRRARNVRRGIRILLNATCI
;
A
#
# COMPACT_ATOMS: atom_id res chain seq x y z
N MET A 1 9.69 30.28 32.31
CA MET A 1 8.29 30.09 31.91
C MET A 1 7.75 31.41 31.36
N MET A 2 6.89 31.35 30.33
CA MET A 2 6.25 32.52 29.72
C MET A 2 5.20 33.11 30.67
N LYS A 3 4.99 34.44 30.65
CA LYS A 3 3.93 35.08 31.46
C LYS A 3 2.56 34.76 30.88
N PRO A 4 1.50 34.56 31.69
CA PRO A 4 0.16 34.26 31.19
C PRO A 4 -0.38 35.27 30.17
N ALA A 5 -0.12 36.57 30.37
CA ALA A 5 -0.54 37.61 29.43
C ALA A 5 0.16 37.49 28.06
N GLU A 6 1.46 37.17 28.05
CA GLU A 6 2.22 36.96 26.82
C GLU A 6 1.71 35.72 26.07
N ARG A 7 1.43 34.64 26.81
CA ARG A 7 0.85 33.41 26.25
C ARG A 7 -0.45 33.68 25.52
N GLU A 8 -1.39 34.37 26.18
CA GLU A 8 -2.70 34.66 25.60
C GLU A 8 -2.58 35.60 24.40
N GLU A 9 -1.65 36.56 24.42
CA GLU A 9 -1.40 37.44 23.28
C GLU A 9 -0.89 36.65 22.05
N ARG A 10 0.09 35.77 22.25
CA ARG A 10 0.62 34.88 21.19
C ARG A 10 -0.47 33.96 20.64
N ARG A 11 -1.24 33.34 21.55
CA ARG A 11 -2.38 32.49 21.17
C ARG A 11 -3.41 33.29 20.36
N ALA A 12 -3.73 34.52 20.76
CA ALA A 12 -4.68 35.37 20.04
C ALA A 12 -4.18 35.82 18.66
N ARG A 13 -2.89 36.12 18.50
CA ARG A 13 -2.29 36.39 17.17
C ARG A 13 -2.36 35.17 16.27
N LEU A 14 -2.00 33.99 16.78
CA LEU A 14 -2.04 32.76 16.02
C LEU A 14 -3.47 32.37 15.63
N LYS A 15 -4.45 32.54 16.53
CA LYS A 15 -5.87 32.32 16.24
C LYS A 15 -6.34 33.18 15.07
N ARG A 16 -6.05 34.48 15.10
CA ARG A 16 -6.40 35.42 14.01
C ARG A 16 -5.76 35.03 12.67
N ALA A 17 -4.50 34.58 12.70
CA ALA A 17 -3.82 34.11 11.50
C ALA A 17 -4.50 32.86 10.91
N ILE A 18 -4.90 31.91 11.76
CA ILE A 18 -5.64 30.70 11.33
C ILE A 18 -6.99 31.07 10.74
N GLU A 19 -7.76 31.93 11.40
CA GLU A 19 -9.07 32.39 10.92
C GLU A 19 -8.98 33.07 9.54
N THR A 20 -7.90 33.80 9.29
CA THR A 20 -7.73 34.59 8.07
C THR A 20 -7.12 33.77 6.92
N LEU A 21 -6.19 32.86 7.21
CA LEU A 21 -5.33 32.26 6.20
C LEU A 21 -5.50 30.75 6.02
N ALA A 22 -6.07 30.05 7.01
CA ALA A 22 -6.14 28.60 6.98
C ALA A 22 -7.48 28.06 6.47
N PHE A 23 -8.53 28.87 6.43
CA PHE A 23 -9.88 28.39 6.12
C PHE A 23 -10.36 28.90 4.76
N VAL A 24 -10.85 27.99 3.92
CA VAL A 24 -11.45 28.33 2.62
C VAL A 24 -12.79 27.61 2.52
N ARG A 25 -13.87 28.35 2.28
CA ARG A 25 -15.19 27.74 2.10
C ARG A 25 -15.41 27.27 0.66
N GLY A 26 -16.18 26.20 0.50
CA GLY A 26 -16.45 25.60 -0.81
C GLY A 26 -17.28 26.48 -1.74
N ASP A 27 -18.08 27.38 -1.18
CA ASP A 27 -18.88 28.40 -1.88
C ASP A 27 -18.02 29.60 -2.32
N GLU A 28 -16.95 29.91 -1.59
CA GLU A 28 -15.94 30.92 -1.99
C GLU A 28 -15.00 30.40 -3.08
N ALA A 29 -14.58 29.13 -2.97
CA ALA A 29 -13.73 28.47 -3.95
C ALA A 29 -14.00 26.96 -3.99
N PRO A 30 -14.40 26.40 -5.16
CA PRO A 30 -14.59 24.96 -5.31
C PRO A 30 -13.32 24.19 -4.97
N HIS A 31 -13.43 23.17 -4.12
CA HIS A 31 -12.29 22.35 -3.73
C HIS A 31 -12.31 20.97 -4.39
N VAL A 32 -11.13 20.47 -4.75
CA VAL A 32 -10.97 19.13 -5.34
C VAL A 32 -10.79 18.12 -4.21
N SER A 33 -11.71 17.16 -4.13
CA SER A 33 -11.59 16.05 -3.19
C SER A 33 -10.36 15.18 -3.49
N ARG A 34 -9.96 14.34 -2.53
CA ARG A 34 -8.92 13.32 -2.78
C ARG A 34 -9.26 12.35 -3.94
N SER A 35 -10.53 12.21 -4.30
CA SER A 35 -10.99 11.40 -5.45
C SER A 35 -11.08 12.19 -6.76
N GLY A 36 -10.58 13.43 -6.80
CA GLY A 36 -10.59 14.27 -7.99
C GLY A 36 -11.93 14.92 -8.31
N LYS A 37 -12.90 14.87 -7.39
CA LYS A 37 -14.23 15.47 -7.59
C LYS A 37 -14.25 16.89 -7.06
N PHE A 38 -14.74 17.84 -7.86
CA PHE A 38 -15.04 19.18 -7.39
C PHE A 38 -16.18 19.15 -6.38
N ARG A 39 -16.05 19.96 -5.33
CA ARG A 39 -17.05 20.15 -4.30
C ARG A 39 -17.28 21.64 -4.11
N GLU A 40 -18.52 22.04 -4.30
CA GLU A 40 -19.02 23.41 -4.09
C GLU A 40 -19.55 23.57 -2.65
N SER A 41 -19.55 22.50 -1.85
CA SER A 41 -20.01 22.49 -0.47
C SER A 41 -18.94 21.94 0.46
N GLY A 42 -18.76 22.53 1.64
CA GLY A 42 -17.78 22.13 2.66
C GLY A 42 -16.69 23.17 2.84
N TRP A 43 -15.57 22.78 3.42
CA TRP A 43 -14.43 23.67 3.69
C TRP A 43 -13.10 22.93 3.54
N LEU A 44 -12.06 23.69 3.19
CA LEU A 44 -10.66 23.30 3.24
C LEU A 44 -10.01 24.01 4.42
N PHE A 45 -9.23 23.27 5.21
CA PHE A 45 -8.46 23.80 6.33
C PHE A 45 -6.99 23.50 6.10
N ASP A 46 -6.22 24.51 5.72
CA ASP A 46 -4.82 24.43 5.32
C ASP A 46 -3.93 25.34 6.17
N ILE A 47 -3.34 24.77 7.22
CA ILE A 47 -2.51 25.51 8.16
C ILE A 47 -1.14 25.88 7.56
N ARG A 48 -0.76 25.32 6.40
CA ARG A 48 0.54 25.63 5.78
C ARG A 48 0.68 27.12 5.45
N ASN A 49 -0.40 27.77 5.06
CA ASN A 49 -0.42 29.22 4.80
C ASN A 49 -0.17 30.07 6.07
N VAL A 50 -0.38 29.48 7.26
CA VAL A 50 -0.14 30.11 8.56
C VAL A 50 1.29 29.87 9.00
N ILE A 51 1.75 28.62 9.08
CA ILE A 51 3.10 28.29 9.60
C ILE A 51 4.26 28.79 8.73
N LEU A 52 3.99 29.19 7.49
CA LEU A 52 4.98 29.84 6.63
C LEU A 52 5.10 31.35 6.89
N ARG A 53 4.29 31.92 7.78
CA ARG A 53 4.47 33.30 8.28
C ARG A 53 5.40 33.29 9.49
N SER A 54 6.40 34.17 9.48
CA SER A 54 7.43 34.27 10.52
C SER A 54 6.84 34.43 11.91
N GLU A 55 5.86 35.33 12.05
CA GLU A 55 5.22 35.66 13.33
C GLU A 55 4.41 34.47 13.85
N ALA A 56 3.67 33.80 12.98
CA ALA A 56 2.86 32.65 13.36
C ALA A 56 3.74 31.44 13.71
N LEU A 57 4.86 31.23 13.01
CA LEU A 57 5.83 30.18 13.33
C LEU A 57 6.53 30.46 14.67
N ASP A 58 6.88 31.72 14.95
CA ASP A 58 7.45 32.13 16.23
C ASP A 58 6.46 31.93 17.38
N ASP A 59 5.21 32.37 17.21
CA ASP A 59 4.15 32.17 18.20
C ASP A 59 3.87 30.68 18.44
N SER A 60 3.84 29.87 17.37
CA SER A 60 3.73 28.40 17.46
C SER A 60 4.88 27.79 18.25
N ALA A 61 6.11 28.27 18.02
CA ALA A 61 7.30 27.77 18.70
C ALA A 61 7.35 28.18 20.17
N ALA A 62 7.00 29.42 20.49
CA ALA A 62 6.91 29.87 21.87
C ALA A 62 5.91 29.04 22.68
N LEU A 63 4.74 28.74 22.11
CA LEU A 63 3.70 27.93 22.75
C LEU A 63 4.10 26.45 22.90
N PHE A 64 4.81 25.89 21.91
CA PHE A 64 5.40 24.55 22.03
C PHE A 64 6.41 24.50 23.19
N TRP A 65 7.35 25.45 23.24
CA TRP A 65 8.40 25.50 24.27
C TRP A 65 7.88 25.92 25.64
N GLU A 66 6.73 26.57 25.73
CA GLU A 66 6.03 26.70 27.01
C GLU A 66 5.53 25.35 27.52
N THR A 67 5.06 24.49 26.61
CA THR A 67 4.52 23.15 26.94
C THR A 67 5.63 22.17 27.32
N PHE A 68 6.79 22.24 26.65
CA PHE A 68 7.86 21.25 26.77
C PHE A 68 9.23 21.79 27.22
N GLY A 69 9.35 23.09 27.50
CA GLY A 69 10.61 23.74 27.85
C GLY A 69 11.33 23.12 29.05
N GLY A 70 12.67 23.17 29.02
CA GLY A 70 13.52 22.55 30.05
C GLY A 70 13.63 21.02 29.96
N LYS A 71 13.08 20.40 28.91
CA LYS A 71 13.24 18.97 28.64
C LYS A 71 14.25 18.79 27.50
N ASN A 72 15.21 17.89 27.68
CA ASN A 72 16.13 17.44 26.62
C ASN A 72 15.34 16.68 25.53
N VAL A 73 14.70 17.43 24.64
CA VAL A 73 13.68 16.97 23.68
C VAL A 73 14.25 16.90 22.27
N GLN A 74 13.80 15.88 21.57
CA GLN A 74 13.97 15.73 20.14
C GLN A 74 12.60 15.75 19.46
N ILE A 75 12.46 16.59 18.44
CA ILE A 75 11.19 16.88 17.78
C ILE A 75 11.10 16.08 16.49
N GLY A 76 10.08 15.24 16.36
CA GLY A 76 9.86 14.39 15.18
C GLY A 76 8.60 14.80 14.43
N SER A 77 8.59 14.69 13.10
CA SER A 77 7.36 14.83 12.32
C SER A 77 7.37 13.95 11.07
N ILE A 78 6.22 13.75 10.44
CA ILE A 78 6.12 13.09 9.14
C ILE A 78 6.27 14.13 8.01
N GLU A 79 6.93 13.76 6.92
CA GLU A 79 6.92 14.61 5.72
C GLU A 79 5.47 14.85 5.24
N SER A 80 5.12 15.98 4.63
CA SER A 80 5.95 17.15 4.34
C SER A 80 5.56 18.38 5.16
N ALA A 81 4.30 18.49 5.59
CA ALA A 81 3.75 19.70 6.21
C ALA A 81 4.44 20.05 7.54
N GLY A 82 4.75 19.03 8.35
CA GLY A 82 5.42 19.24 9.63
C GLY A 82 6.91 19.58 9.55
N ILE A 83 7.55 19.57 8.36
CA ILE A 83 8.97 19.93 8.22
C ILE A 83 9.22 21.38 8.62
N ALA A 84 8.41 22.31 8.09
CA ALA A 84 8.54 23.73 8.41
C ALA A 84 8.34 23.98 9.91
N LEU A 85 7.38 23.28 10.51
CA LEU A 85 7.10 23.34 11.94
C LEU A 85 8.31 22.85 12.74
N VAL A 86 8.83 21.64 12.50
CA VAL A 86 10.03 21.11 13.18
C VAL A 86 11.21 22.08 13.07
N SER A 87 11.48 22.59 11.88
CA SER A 87 12.58 23.55 11.65
C SER A 87 12.40 24.82 12.49
N GLY A 88 11.21 25.40 12.52
CA GLY A 88 10.91 26.59 13.32
C GLY A 88 11.02 26.33 14.82
N LEU A 89 10.49 25.19 15.31
CA LEU A 89 10.56 24.81 16.71
C LEU A 89 12.02 24.65 17.17
N VAL A 90 12.85 23.96 16.40
CA VAL A 90 14.28 23.76 16.72
C VAL A 90 15.06 25.06 16.66
N ALA A 91 14.83 25.90 15.64
CA ALA A 91 15.51 27.19 15.51
C ALA A 91 15.17 28.13 16.68
N HIS A 92 13.90 28.18 17.08
CA HIS A 92 13.45 28.98 18.22
C HIS A 92 14.07 28.51 19.55
N ALA A 93 14.33 27.21 19.71
CA ALA A 93 15.00 26.66 20.89
C ALA A 93 16.42 27.23 21.07
N ALA A 94 17.16 27.39 19.97
CA ALA A 94 18.51 27.96 19.99
C ALA A 94 18.48 29.42 20.49
N HIS A 95 17.51 30.22 20.04
CA HIS A 95 17.33 31.61 20.51
C HIS A 95 16.96 31.70 21.99
N ARG A 96 16.32 30.68 22.56
CA ARG A 96 15.96 30.60 23.98
C ARG A 96 17.09 30.13 24.90
N GLY A 97 18.25 29.76 24.34
CA GLY A 97 19.35 29.17 25.12
C GLY A 97 19.17 27.68 25.43
N GLU A 98 18.39 26.95 24.62
CA GLU A 98 18.23 25.49 24.71
C GLU A 98 18.92 24.78 23.51
N PRO A 99 20.27 24.81 23.39
CA PRO A 99 20.99 24.26 22.22
C PRO A 99 20.89 22.74 22.09
N GLY A 100 20.36 22.05 23.11
CA GLY A 100 20.15 20.60 23.12
C GLY A 100 18.94 20.15 22.30
N ALA A 101 18.08 21.04 21.82
CA ALA A 101 16.95 20.65 20.97
C ALA A 101 17.43 20.16 19.60
N SER A 102 16.91 19.03 19.12
CA SER A 102 17.18 18.52 17.77
C SER A 102 15.91 18.07 17.08
N GLY A 103 15.95 18.00 15.74
CA GLY A 103 14.82 17.56 14.92
C GLY A 103 15.15 16.32 14.10
N PHE A 104 14.13 15.52 13.78
CA PHE A 104 14.18 14.50 12.73
C PHE A 104 12.85 14.46 11.98
N TYR A 105 12.84 13.84 10.81
CA TYR A 105 11.60 13.61 10.06
C TYR A 105 11.48 12.17 9.57
N ILE A 106 10.26 11.66 9.59
CA ILE A 106 9.88 10.33 9.13
C ILE A 106 9.26 10.46 7.74
N ARG A 107 9.75 9.67 6.79
CA ARG A 107 9.26 9.67 5.42
C ARG A 107 7.93 8.93 5.29
N LYS A 108 7.06 9.34 4.36
CA LYS A 108 5.82 8.62 3.98
C LYS A 108 6.14 7.34 3.22
N SER A 109 7.32 7.20 2.64
CA SER A 109 7.78 5.98 1.98
C SER A 109 9.29 5.81 2.16
N ARG A 110 9.76 4.55 2.26
CA ARG A 110 11.18 4.21 2.35
C ARG A 110 11.96 4.79 1.15
N LYS A 111 13.25 5.08 1.34
CA LYS A 111 14.12 5.36 0.18
C LYS A 111 14.13 4.10 -0.70
N LYS A 112 14.11 4.28 -2.02
CA LYS A 112 14.24 3.18 -2.98
C LYS A 112 15.70 2.74 -3.13
N ASP A 113 16.64 3.63 -2.78
CA ASP A 113 18.08 3.46 -2.90
C ASP A 113 18.80 3.77 -1.58
N GLY A 114 19.96 3.16 -1.32
CA GLY A 114 20.73 3.32 -0.07
C GLY A 114 20.22 2.43 1.09
N LEU A 115 20.48 2.84 2.35
CA LEU A 115 20.16 2.05 3.57
C LEU A 115 18.64 1.88 3.86
N LEU A 116 17.76 2.22 2.90
CA LEU A 116 16.29 2.10 2.99
C LEU A 116 15.68 2.75 4.25
N LYS A 117 16.35 3.74 4.84
CA LYS A 117 15.95 4.39 6.09
C LYS A 117 14.63 5.15 5.91
N MET A 118 13.77 5.05 6.93
CA MET A 118 12.52 5.82 7.06
C MET A 118 12.72 7.16 7.76
N VAL A 119 13.80 7.30 8.52
CA VAL A 119 14.11 8.47 9.34
C VAL A 119 15.25 9.23 8.69
N GLU A 120 15.09 10.54 8.62
CA GLU A 120 16.13 11.48 8.20
C GLU A 120 16.49 12.38 9.39
N GLY A 121 17.78 12.51 9.64
CA GLY A 121 18.32 12.93 10.94
C GLY A 121 18.60 11.74 11.86
N ASP A 122 19.26 12.00 12.98
CA ASP A 122 19.59 10.98 13.97
C ASP A 122 18.58 10.94 15.10
N ILE A 123 18.27 9.75 15.61
CA ILE A 123 17.46 9.60 16.83
C ILE A 123 18.39 9.44 18.02
N ASP A 124 18.39 10.41 18.94
CA ASP A 124 19.23 10.36 20.13
C ASP A 124 18.53 9.52 21.22
N PRO A 125 19.11 8.38 21.65
CA PRO A 125 18.50 7.51 22.64
C PRO A 125 18.33 8.16 24.02
N ARG A 126 19.04 9.26 24.30
CA ARG A 126 19.00 9.97 25.59
C ARG A 126 17.95 11.08 25.62
N LYS A 127 17.39 11.44 24.47
CA LYS A 127 16.40 12.53 24.35
C LYS A 127 14.99 11.99 24.36
N LYS A 128 14.10 12.75 24.98
CA LYS A 128 12.65 12.48 24.92
C LYS A 128 12.12 12.90 23.56
N ILE A 129 11.24 12.10 22.97
CA ILE A 129 10.69 12.41 21.63
C ILE A 129 9.32 13.04 21.77
N VAL A 130 9.11 14.19 21.15
CA VAL A 130 7.78 14.77 20.94
C VAL A 130 7.48 14.76 19.45
N LEU A 131 6.39 14.11 19.06
CA LEU A 131 5.95 14.15 17.67
C LEU A 131 5.08 15.37 17.43
N VAL A 132 5.30 16.06 16.32
CA VAL A 132 4.56 17.26 15.95
C VAL A 132 3.92 17.14 14.57
N ASP A 133 2.78 17.79 14.39
CA ASP A 133 2.17 18.00 13.08
C ASP A 133 1.35 19.30 13.12
N ASP A 134 0.93 19.82 11.96
CA ASP A 134 0.10 21.04 11.92
C ASP A 134 -1.30 20.78 12.45
N VAL A 135 -1.94 19.68 12.04
CA VAL A 135 -3.29 19.28 12.44
C VAL A 135 -3.38 17.82 12.81
N ILE A 136 -4.30 17.49 13.72
CA ILE A 136 -4.77 16.11 13.91
C ILE A 136 -6.24 15.99 13.56
N ASN A 137 -6.54 15.12 12.58
CA ASN A 137 -7.91 14.68 12.29
C ASN A 137 -8.14 13.26 12.81
N SER A 138 -7.75 12.24 12.04
CA SER A 138 -7.95 10.83 12.44
C SER A 138 -6.84 10.25 13.32
N GLY A 139 -5.69 10.92 13.41
CA GLY A 139 -4.50 10.44 14.14
C GLY A 139 -3.66 9.40 13.40
N LYS A 140 -4.09 8.89 12.24
CA LYS A 140 -3.38 7.82 11.49
C LYS A 140 -1.93 8.17 11.13
N SER A 141 -1.64 9.44 10.83
CA SER A 141 -0.28 9.89 10.53
C SER A 141 0.66 9.73 11.73
N PHE A 142 0.19 10.05 12.94
CA PHE A 142 0.95 9.86 14.17
C PHE A 142 1.09 8.39 14.55
N MET A 143 0.02 7.57 14.42
CA MET A 143 0.08 6.13 14.67
C MET A 143 1.23 5.47 13.89
N ARG A 144 1.33 5.81 12.60
CA ARG A 144 2.41 5.31 11.74
C ARG A 144 3.80 5.77 12.21
N GLN A 145 3.93 7.01 12.66
CA GLN A 145 5.20 7.51 13.20
C GLN A 145 5.58 6.78 14.49
N ILE A 146 4.60 6.52 15.36
CA ILE A 146 4.77 5.77 16.61
C ILE A 146 5.23 4.35 16.31
N GLU A 147 4.63 3.65 15.35
CA GLU A 147 5.06 2.31 14.92
C GLU A 147 6.50 2.29 14.41
N VAL A 148 6.90 3.31 13.63
CA VAL A 148 8.29 3.45 13.16
C VAL A 148 9.24 3.62 14.35
N LEU A 149 8.91 4.49 15.31
CA LEU A 149 9.73 4.67 16.51
C LEU A 149 9.78 3.41 17.37
N GLU A 150 8.66 2.72 17.57
CA GLU A 150 8.59 1.47 18.33
C GLU A 150 9.48 0.40 17.70
N SER A 151 9.52 0.30 16.36
CA SER A 151 10.44 -0.60 15.64
C SER A 151 11.93 -0.28 15.86
N LEU A 152 12.24 0.94 16.29
CA LEU A 152 13.59 1.40 16.65
C LEU A 152 13.82 1.36 18.17
N GLY A 153 12.92 0.75 18.94
CA GLY A 153 13.00 0.68 20.40
C GLY A 153 12.75 2.02 21.10
N ARG A 154 12.04 2.94 20.44
CA ARG A 154 11.73 4.28 20.95
C ARG A 154 10.24 4.49 21.08
N LYS A 155 9.84 5.34 22.02
CA LYS A 155 8.44 5.75 22.22
C LYS A 155 8.38 7.26 22.44
N PRO A 156 7.45 7.98 21.79
CA PRO A 156 7.29 9.41 22.07
C PRO A 156 6.65 9.65 23.44
N GLU A 157 7.07 10.73 24.11
CA GLU A 157 6.51 11.20 25.37
C GLU A 157 5.14 11.85 25.15
N ALA A 158 4.94 12.49 24.00
CA ALA A 158 3.70 13.21 23.68
C ALA A 158 3.58 13.43 22.16
N VAL A 159 2.38 13.82 21.74
CA VAL A 159 2.15 14.46 20.44
C VAL A 159 1.67 15.90 20.62
N TRP A 160 2.10 16.81 19.75
CA TRP A 160 1.75 18.23 19.79
C TRP A 160 1.35 18.79 18.41
N MET A 161 0.31 19.60 18.35
CA MET A 161 -0.20 20.17 17.09
C MET A 161 -0.83 21.55 17.29
N LEU A 162 -1.04 22.27 16.20
CA LEU A 162 -1.72 23.56 16.25
C LEU A 162 -3.23 23.39 16.44
N VAL A 163 -3.87 22.56 15.61
CA VAL A 163 -5.34 22.39 15.66
C VAL A 163 -5.73 20.92 15.73
N ARG A 164 -6.56 20.58 16.72
CA ARG A 164 -7.19 19.26 16.87
C ARG A 164 -8.63 19.30 16.40
N PHE A 165 -9.00 18.40 15.49
CA PHE A 165 -10.31 18.46 14.82
C PHE A 165 -11.43 17.74 15.56
N ARG A 166 -11.13 16.97 16.60
CA ARG A 166 -12.06 16.04 17.27
C ARG A 166 -11.81 16.03 18.76
N ASP A 167 -12.82 15.72 19.55
CA ASP A 167 -12.68 15.56 21.00
C ASP A 167 -11.65 14.49 21.39
N THR A 168 -10.99 14.67 22.53
CA THR A 168 -9.94 13.75 23.02
C THR A 168 -10.45 12.32 23.17
N ALA A 169 -11.74 12.13 23.46
CA ALA A 169 -12.40 10.83 23.53
C ALA A 169 -12.28 10.00 22.24
N TYR A 170 -12.15 10.64 21.07
CA TYR A 170 -11.98 9.97 19.78
C TYR A 170 -10.64 9.21 19.68
N TYR A 171 -9.60 9.67 20.37
CA TYR A 171 -8.22 9.22 20.18
C TYR A 171 -7.83 8.06 21.13
N GLU A 172 -8.63 7.00 21.12
CA GLU A 172 -8.50 5.82 22.00
C GLU A 172 -7.08 5.21 21.97
N TYR A 173 -6.50 5.06 20.77
CA TYR A 173 -5.13 4.55 20.56
C TYR A 173 -4.07 5.28 21.41
N PHE A 174 -4.14 6.60 21.48
CA PHE A 174 -3.15 7.40 22.21
C PHE A 174 -3.31 7.24 23.71
N ARG A 175 -4.57 7.16 24.17
CA ARG A 175 -4.91 6.86 25.57
C ARG A 175 -4.40 5.48 26.00
N GLU A 176 -4.65 4.46 25.19
CA GLU A 176 -4.18 3.08 25.44
C GLU A 176 -2.65 2.98 25.45
N LYS A 177 -1.98 3.71 24.55
CA LYS A 177 -0.52 3.79 24.51
C LYS A 177 0.06 4.71 25.60
N GLY A 178 -0.77 5.42 26.36
CA GLY A 178 -0.32 6.40 27.36
C GLY A 178 0.49 7.56 26.76
N ILE A 179 0.11 8.02 25.56
CA ILE A 179 0.76 9.12 24.85
C ILE A 179 -0.21 10.33 24.87
N PRO A 180 0.05 11.38 25.66
CA PRO A 180 -0.82 12.56 25.72
C PRO A 180 -0.82 13.33 24.39
N ILE A 181 -1.99 13.91 24.09
CA ILE A 181 -2.22 14.80 22.93
C ILE A 181 -2.31 16.23 23.43
N HIS A 182 -1.44 17.09 22.92
CA HIS A 182 -1.45 18.53 23.18
C HIS A 182 -1.82 19.28 21.91
N SER A 183 -2.77 20.21 22.01
CA SER A 183 -3.18 21.07 20.91
C SER A 183 -3.28 22.52 21.37
N VAL A 184 -2.84 23.48 20.55
CA VAL A 184 -3.01 24.91 20.85
C VAL A 184 -4.49 25.31 20.76
N PHE A 185 -5.17 24.78 19.74
CA PHE A 185 -6.59 24.96 19.50
C PHE A 185 -7.27 23.62 19.22
N GLU A 186 -8.56 23.58 19.49
CA GLU A 186 -9.48 22.63 18.89
C GLU A 186 -10.35 23.33 17.83
N LEU A 187 -11.00 22.55 16.97
CA LEU A 187 -11.79 23.10 15.87
C LEU A 187 -12.97 23.95 16.37
N ASP A 188 -13.47 23.69 17.57
CA ASP A 188 -14.47 24.50 18.27
C ASP A 188 -13.98 25.89 18.70
N ASP A 189 -12.67 26.13 18.83
CA ASP A 189 -12.13 27.48 19.11
C ASP A 189 -12.49 28.48 17.98
N PHE A 190 -12.84 27.98 16.80
CA PHE A 190 -13.18 28.76 15.61
C PHE A 190 -14.68 28.75 15.29
N LYS A 191 -15.53 28.19 16.16
CA LYS A 191 -16.97 28.02 15.88
C LYS A 191 -17.69 29.34 15.60
N ASP A 192 -17.34 30.40 16.32
CA ASP A 192 -18.03 31.69 16.24
C ASP A 192 -17.59 32.51 15.01
N THR A 193 -16.36 32.29 14.52
CA THR A 193 -15.77 33.01 13.38
C THR A 193 -15.91 32.25 12.07
N LEU A 194 -15.75 30.92 12.09
CA LEU A 194 -15.72 30.08 10.89
C LEU A 194 -16.95 29.17 10.76
N GLY A 195 -17.78 29.04 11.79
CA GLY A 195 -18.93 28.12 11.81
C GLY A 195 -18.51 26.65 11.94
N THR A 196 -17.31 26.39 12.42
CA THR A 196 -16.77 25.03 12.59
C THR A 196 -17.31 24.35 13.83
N LYS A 197 -17.26 23.01 13.84
CA LYS A 197 -17.51 22.18 15.02
C LYS A 197 -16.53 21.02 15.06
N ASN A 198 -16.13 20.58 16.25
CA ASN A 198 -15.39 19.35 16.48
C ASN A 198 -16.10 18.20 15.77
N LEU A 199 -15.34 17.45 14.98
CA LEU A 199 -15.89 16.41 14.13
C LEU A 199 -16.24 15.18 14.97
N ALA A 200 -17.52 14.85 15.04
CA ALA A 200 -18.00 13.62 15.66
C ALA A 200 -17.36 12.38 15.01
N LYS A 201 -17.17 11.32 15.82
CA LYS A 201 -16.86 9.98 15.31
C LYS A 201 -18.00 9.63 14.35
N LYS A 202 -17.72 9.53 13.04
CA LYS A 202 -18.72 8.99 12.13
C LYS A 202 -18.95 7.55 12.58
N GLU A 203 -20.17 7.23 12.98
CA GLU A 203 -20.54 5.84 13.14
C GLU A 203 -20.21 5.15 11.81
N PRO A 204 -19.52 4.00 11.86
CA PRO A 204 -19.33 3.23 10.65
C PRO A 204 -20.73 3.02 10.05
N PRO A 205 -20.88 3.09 8.72
CA PRO A 205 -22.15 2.73 8.12
C PRO A 205 -22.57 1.38 8.68
N PRO A 206 -23.88 1.15 8.93
CA PRO A 206 -24.34 -0.16 9.37
C PRO A 206 -23.71 -1.20 8.44
N PRO A 207 -23.19 -2.31 8.99
CA PRO A 207 -22.53 -3.30 8.17
C PRO A 207 -23.47 -3.66 7.02
N PRO A 208 -22.95 -3.86 5.80
CA PRO A 208 -23.78 -4.34 4.70
C PRO A 208 -24.60 -5.54 5.20
N ARG A 209 -25.84 -5.71 4.71
CA ARG A 209 -26.74 -6.80 5.15
C ARG A 209 -26.09 -8.20 5.09
N GLN A 210 -24.98 -8.33 4.37
CA GLN A 210 -23.98 -9.39 4.52
C GLN A 210 -22.75 -8.84 5.26
N ALA A 211 -22.72 -8.98 6.58
CA ALA A 211 -21.55 -8.64 7.37
C ALA A 211 -20.50 -9.74 7.16
N PHE A 212 -19.39 -9.42 6.51
CA PHE A 212 -18.21 -10.27 6.53
C PHE A 212 -17.47 -10.03 7.85
N TYR A 213 -17.44 -11.03 8.72
CA TYR A 213 -16.58 -11.04 9.89
C TYR A 213 -15.36 -11.93 9.62
N PRO A 214 -14.16 -11.54 10.06
CA PRO A 214 -13.00 -12.43 9.98
C PRO A 214 -13.28 -13.70 10.80
N VAL A 215 -13.25 -14.87 10.16
CA VAL A 215 -13.42 -16.17 10.83
C VAL A 215 -12.09 -16.62 11.44
N TRP A 216 -11.01 -16.49 10.68
CA TRP A 216 -9.64 -16.73 11.13
C TRP A 216 -8.67 -15.86 10.33
N LYS A 217 -7.42 -15.82 10.78
CA LYS A 217 -6.33 -15.11 10.11
C LYS A 217 -5.08 -15.97 10.14
N PHE A 218 -4.52 -16.23 8.97
CA PHE A 218 -3.23 -16.87 8.82
C PHE A 218 -2.13 -15.82 8.58
N ALA A 219 -0.98 -16.00 9.23
CA ALA A 219 0.23 -15.25 8.98
C ALA A 219 1.41 -16.22 8.90
N SER A 220 2.12 -16.25 7.78
CA SER A 220 3.32 -17.08 7.64
C SER A 220 4.39 -16.65 8.66
N GLU A 221 5.12 -17.60 9.23
CA GLU A 221 6.17 -17.31 10.23
C GLU A 221 7.29 -16.41 9.71
N LYS A 222 7.63 -16.52 8.41
CA LYS A 222 8.72 -15.78 7.75
C LYS A 222 8.22 -15.11 6.46
N PRO A 223 7.40 -14.05 6.56
CA PRO A 223 6.87 -13.38 5.38
C PRO A 223 8.01 -12.64 4.65
N SER A 224 7.92 -12.55 3.33
CA SER A 224 8.81 -11.69 2.54
C SER A 224 8.40 -10.24 2.73
N TYR A 225 9.26 -9.42 3.36
CA TYR A 225 9.02 -7.99 3.52
C TYR A 225 9.50 -7.15 2.32
N GLN A 226 10.10 -7.80 1.30
CA GLN A 226 10.69 -7.13 0.13
C GLN A 226 9.70 -6.97 -1.02
N HIS A 227 8.75 -7.89 -1.14
CA HIS A 227 7.69 -7.88 -2.15
C HIS A 227 6.35 -8.03 -1.43
N VAL A 228 5.45 -7.06 -1.64
CA VAL A 228 4.16 -6.95 -0.94
C VAL A 228 3.04 -6.77 -1.96
N VAL A 229 3.08 -7.56 -3.04
CA VAL A 229 2.03 -7.54 -4.06
C VAL A 229 1.41 -8.93 -4.10
N PRO A 230 0.42 -9.24 -3.25
CA PRO A 230 -0.29 -10.50 -3.36
C PRO A 230 -0.98 -10.54 -4.72
N LYS A 231 -0.45 -11.36 -5.64
CA LYS A 231 -1.01 -11.58 -6.98
C LYS A 231 -1.73 -12.92 -7.12
N SER A 232 -1.50 -13.84 -6.17
CA SER A 232 -2.20 -15.12 -6.13
C SER A 232 -3.56 -14.92 -5.48
N ASP A 233 -4.62 -15.20 -6.22
CA ASP A 233 -5.94 -15.47 -5.66
C ASP A 233 -5.94 -16.88 -5.06
N PRO A 234 -6.58 -17.14 -3.91
CA PRO A 234 -6.65 -18.48 -3.35
C PRO A 234 -7.59 -19.39 -4.15
N ALA A 235 -7.28 -20.68 -4.20
CA ALA A 235 -8.21 -21.72 -4.61
C ALA A 235 -8.75 -22.46 -3.37
N LEU A 236 -9.91 -23.11 -3.49
CA LEU A 236 -10.48 -23.89 -2.39
C LEU A 236 -11.12 -25.18 -2.88
N ASP A 237 -11.14 -26.20 -2.02
CA ASP A 237 -12.01 -27.37 -2.16
C ASP A 237 -13.04 -27.41 -1.01
N GLU A 238 -13.56 -28.57 -0.63
CA GLU A 238 -14.50 -28.68 0.49
C GLU A 238 -13.84 -28.54 1.87
N LYS A 239 -12.51 -28.71 1.97
CA LYS A 239 -11.77 -28.79 3.24
C LYS A 239 -10.73 -27.68 3.39
N ARG A 240 -10.11 -27.25 2.30
CA ARG A 240 -8.87 -26.46 2.33
C ARG A 240 -8.86 -25.26 1.41
N VAL A 241 -8.04 -24.29 1.78
CA VAL A 241 -7.66 -23.10 1.01
C VAL A 241 -6.22 -23.27 0.56
N TYR A 242 -5.95 -23.06 -0.73
CA TYR A 242 -4.65 -23.19 -1.37
C TYR A 242 -4.17 -21.83 -1.86
N MET A 243 -2.94 -21.45 -1.51
CA MET A 243 -2.38 -20.16 -1.96
C MET A 243 -0.86 -20.15 -2.04
N GLY A 244 -0.34 -19.42 -3.03
CA GLY A 244 1.07 -19.09 -3.15
C GLY A 244 1.48 -17.92 -2.25
N SER A 245 2.78 -17.83 -1.94
CA SER A 245 3.35 -16.66 -1.27
C SER A 245 4.62 -16.17 -1.95
N ASP A 246 4.89 -14.87 -1.79
CA ASP A 246 6.09 -14.20 -2.28
C ASP A 246 7.38 -14.78 -1.66
N ALA A 247 7.26 -15.48 -0.53
CA ALA A 247 8.36 -16.22 0.11
C ALA A 247 8.69 -17.54 -0.61
N GLY A 248 7.99 -17.90 -1.69
CA GLY A 248 8.19 -19.18 -2.40
C GLY A 248 7.65 -20.38 -1.63
N VAL A 249 6.67 -20.18 -0.76
CA VAL A 249 5.97 -21.25 -0.05
C VAL A 249 4.54 -21.31 -0.55
N PHE A 250 4.09 -22.47 -0.99
CA PHE A 250 2.71 -22.78 -1.30
C PHE A 250 2.06 -23.38 -0.05
N TRP A 251 0.91 -22.85 0.33
CA TRP A 251 0.20 -23.24 1.55
C TRP A 251 -1.10 -23.94 1.21
N ALA A 252 -1.40 -25.00 1.95
CA ALA A 252 -2.75 -25.51 2.11
C ALA A 252 -3.17 -25.32 3.57
N LEU A 253 -4.26 -24.59 3.77
CA LEU A 253 -4.81 -24.28 5.08
C LEU A 253 -6.17 -24.93 5.24
N GLU A 254 -6.49 -25.41 6.43
CA GLU A 254 -7.84 -25.90 6.74
C GLU A 254 -8.84 -24.73 6.72
N GLN A 255 -9.96 -24.89 6.04
CA GLN A 255 -10.99 -23.84 5.91
C GLN A 255 -11.67 -23.50 7.23
N SER A 256 -11.72 -24.44 8.17
CA SER A 256 -12.39 -24.29 9.46
C SER A 256 -11.70 -23.28 10.38
N ASP A 257 -10.37 -23.27 10.41
CA ASP A 257 -9.59 -22.52 11.41
C ASP A 257 -8.33 -21.84 10.88
N GLY A 258 -7.98 -22.04 9.60
CA GLY A 258 -6.78 -21.48 8.98
C GLY A 258 -5.48 -22.15 9.43
N SER A 259 -5.54 -23.30 10.11
CA SER A 259 -4.36 -24.09 10.48
C SER A 259 -3.70 -24.68 9.23
N ILE A 260 -2.39 -24.93 9.31
CA ILE A 260 -1.63 -25.46 8.16
C ILE A 260 -1.92 -26.96 8.03
N ALA A 261 -2.58 -27.34 6.94
CA ALA A 261 -2.71 -28.75 6.56
C ALA A 261 -1.38 -29.30 6.03
N TRP A 262 -0.77 -28.56 5.09
CA TRP A 262 0.56 -28.83 4.58
C TRP A 262 1.14 -27.58 3.90
N SER A 263 2.45 -27.61 3.63
CA SER A 263 3.13 -26.58 2.84
C SER A 263 4.14 -27.19 1.89
N TYR A 264 4.41 -26.48 0.79
CA TYR A 264 5.38 -26.89 -0.22
C TYR A 264 6.31 -25.73 -0.58
N LYS A 265 7.62 -25.95 -0.48
CA LYS A 265 8.64 -24.94 -0.80
C LYS A 265 9.10 -25.12 -2.25
N VAL A 266 8.90 -24.10 -3.08
CA VAL A 266 9.46 -24.05 -4.44
C VAL A 266 10.91 -23.58 -4.44
N GLY A 267 11.59 -23.72 -5.58
CA GLY A 267 12.88 -23.08 -5.78
C GLY A 267 12.77 -21.57 -5.61
N LEU A 268 13.85 -20.91 -5.22
CA LEU A 268 13.87 -19.45 -5.09
C LEU A 268 14.60 -18.85 -6.28
N HIS A 269 13.92 -17.93 -6.97
CA HIS A 269 14.58 -17.07 -7.94
C HIS A 269 15.64 -16.20 -7.24
N PRO A 270 16.85 -15.99 -7.81
CA PRO A 270 17.94 -15.22 -7.19
C PRO A 270 17.56 -13.79 -6.74
N LYS A 271 16.48 -13.23 -7.29
CA LYS A 271 15.95 -11.90 -6.95
C LYS A 271 14.79 -11.92 -5.94
N GLY A 272 14.56 -13.03 -5.23
CA GLY A 272 13.59 -13.10 -4.13
C GLY A 272 12.11 -13.11 -4.56
N LYS A 273 11.80 -13.51 -5.79
CA LYS A 273 10.42 -13.69 -6.27
C LYS A 273 9.98 -15.13 -6.09
N GLY A 274 8.84 -15.34 -5.42
CA GLY A 274 8.28 -16.66 -5.11
C GLY A 274 7.13 -17.07 -6.02
N ILE A 275 5.95 -17.24 -5.45
CA ILE A 275 4.75 -17.74 -6.17
C ILE A 275 3.77 -16.58 -6.32
N PHE A 276 3.56 -16.13 -7.56
CA PHE A 276 2.61 -15.05 -7.86
C PHE A 276 1.37 -15.53 -8.62
N SER A 277 1.39 -16.75 -9.17
CA SER A 277 0.25 -17.32 -9.87
C SER A 277 -0.87 -17.68 -8.91
N SER A 278 -2.13 -17.48 -9.31
CA SER A 278 -3.28 -18.09 -8.64
C SER A 278 -3.30 -19.59 -8.96
N PRO A 279 -3.35 -20.51 -7.97
CA PRO A 279 -3.50 -21.93 -8.24
C PRO A 279 -4.86 -22.28 -8.85
N VAL A 280 -4.92 -23.43 -9.51
CA VAL A 280 -6.16 -24.07 -9.97
C VAL A 280 -6.23 -25.50 -9.45
N LEU A 281 -7.41 -25.95 -9.09
CA LEU A 281 -7.66 -27.31 -8.59
C LEU A 281 -8.48 -28.10 -9.60
N HIS A 282 -8.09 -29.35 -9.84
CA HIS A 282 -8.87 -30.30 -10.62
C HIS A 282 -8.58 -31.72 -10.16
N GLU A 283 -9.64 -32.50 -9.88
CA GLU A 283 -9.57 -33.92 -9.49
C GLU A 283 -8.54 -34.22 -8.38
N GLY A 284 -8.49 -33.37 -7.34
CA GLY A 284 -7.57 -33.55 -6.21
C GLY A 284 -6.11 -33.23 -6.53
N ILE A 285 -5.83 -32.53 -7.64
CA ILE A 285 -4.51 -32.02 -8.00
C ILE A 285 -4.58 -30.50 -8.03
N VAL A 286 -3.62 -29.85 -7.36
CA VAL A 286 -3.43 -28.40 -7.43
C VAL A 286 -2.28 -28.06 -8.36
N TYR A 287 -2.54 -27.18 -9.32
CA TYR A 287 -1.59 -26.71 -10.31
C TYR A 287 -1.27 -25.23 -10.11
N PHE A 288 0.00 -24.85 -10.22
CA PHE A 288 0.43 -23.45 -10.11
C PHE A 288 1.80 -23.21 -10.77
N GLY A 289 2.09 -21.97 -11.10
CA GLY A 289 3.38 -21.52 -11.64
C GLY A 289 4.20 -20.76 -10.58
N ALA A 290 5.53 -20.80 -10.70
CA ALA A 290 6.39 -20.02 -9.82
C ALA A 290 7.49 -19.28 -10.58
N TYR A 291 7.99 -18.21 -9.96
CA TYR A 291 9.06 -17.39 -10.53
C TYR A 291 10.43 -18.07 -10.57
N ASP A 292 10.54 -19.32 -10.12
CA ASP A 292 11.71 -20.14 -10.39
C ASP A 292 11.67 -20.81 -11.78
N GLY A 293 10.65 -20.49 -12.59
CA GLY A 293 10.52 -20.96 -13.97
C GLY A 293 9.71 -22.24 -14.14
N ASN A 294 9.15 -22.75 -13.04
CA ASN A 294 8.53 -24.07 -12.99
C ASN A 294 7.01 -24.03 -12.87
N VAL A 295 6.37 -25.05 -13.44
CA VAL A 295 4.96 -25.39 -13.18
C VAL A 295 4.91 -26.61 -12.27
N TYR A 296 4.08 -26.54 -11.24
CA TYR A 296 3.93 -27.58 -10.23
C TYR A 296 2.56 -28.23 -10.34
N ALA A 297 2.51 -29.54 -10.13
CA ALA A 297 1.31 -30.27 -9.79
C ALA A 297 1.53 -31.00 -8.47
N LEU A 298 0.73 -30.68 -7.47
CA LEU A 298 0.77 -31.32 -6.16
C LEU A 298 -0.54 -32.05 -5.89
N ASP A 299 -0.44 -33.14 -5.16
CA ASP A 299 -1.58 -33.80 -4.53
C ASP A 299 -2.26 -32.82 -3.56
N ALA A 300 -3.53 -32.51 -3.77
CA ALA A 300 -4.27 -31.55 -2.95
C ALA A 300 -4.45 -32.05 -1.51
N GLU A 301 -4.47 -33.38 -1.31
CA GLU A 301 -4.64 -34.00 -0.01
C GLU A 301 -3.34 -33.95 0.82
N THR A 302 -2.20 -34.25 0.20
CA THR A 302 -0.94 -34.47 0.93
C THR A 302 0.15 -33.43 0.68
N GLY A 303 -0.03 -32.55 -0.31
CA GLY A 303 0.99 -31.61 -0.77
C GLY A 303 2.16 -32.29 -1.50
N LYS A 304 2.09 -33.61 -1.73
CA LYS A 304 3.14 -34.35 -2.41
C LYS A 304 3.17 -33.99 -3.89
N LYS A 305 4.37 -33.71 -4.39
CA LYS A 305 4.61 -33.46 -5.81
C LYS A 305 4.19 -34.67 -6.66
N LYS A 306 3.26 -34.45 -7.59
CA LYS A 306 2.94 -35.38 -8.68
C LYS A 306 3.94 -35.22 -9.81
N TRP A 307 4.13 -33.98 -10.27
CA TRP A 307 5.15 -33.63 -11.27
C TRP A 307 5.56 -32.16 -11.16
N VAL A 308 6.69 -31.84 -11.78
CA VAL A 308 7.19 -30.47 -12.01
C VAL A 308 7.66 -30.38 -13.45
N SER A 309 7.26 -29.33 -14.16
CA SER A 309 7.77 -29.01 -15.49
C SER A 309 8.63 -27.75 -15.49
N PHE A 310 9.72 -27.78 -16.26
CA PHE A 310 10.69 -26.70 -16.42
C PHE A 310 10.42 -26.02 -17.77
N GLU A 311 9.74 -24.88 -17.78
CA GLU A 311 9.23 -24.29 -19.03
C GLU A 311 9.88 -22.95 -19.42
N ALA A 312 10.34 -22.18 -18.44
CA ALA A 312 10.77 -20.81 -18.64
C ALA A 312 11.80 -20.33 -17.60
N ASP A 313 12.31 -19.11 -17.76
CA ASP A 313 13.14 -18.48 -16.73
C ASP A 313 12.28 -17.96 -15.56
N TRP A 314 11.03 -17.56 -15.86
CA TRP A 314 10.02 -17.17 -14.88
C TRP A 314 8.63 -17.62 -15.30
N ILE A 315 7.79 -18.00 -14.33
CA ILE A 315 6.36 -18.21 -14.53
C ILE A 315 5.58 -17.39 -13.50
N GLY A 316 5.06 -16.24 -13.94
CA GLY A 316 4.11 -15.45 -13.18
C GLY A 316 2.65 -15.67 -13.54
N SER A 317 2.37 -16.41 -14.62
CA SER A 317 1.04 -16.71 -15.12
C SER A 317 0.28 -17.66 -14.19
N SER A 318 -1.03 -17.46 -14.04
CA SER A 318 -1.94 -18.48 -13.50
C SER A 318 -2.24 -19.53 -14.56
N PRO A 319 -2.27 -20.83 -14.23
CA PRO A 319 -2.67 -21.89 -15.16
C PRO A 319 -4.15 -21.80 -15.56
N ALA A 320 -4.46 -22.14 -16.81
CA ALA A 320 -5.83 -22.41 -17.28
C ALA A 320 -5.94 -23.88 -17.70
N LEU A 321 -6.99 -24.56 -17.27
CA LEU A 321 -7.18 -25.98 -17.57
C LEU A 321 -8.16 -26.16 -18.74
N ALA A 322 -7.92 -27.21 -19.53
CA ALA A 322 -8.83 -27.80 -20.49
C ALA A 322 -8.93 -29.31 -20.19
N PRO A 323 -9.72 -29.71 -19.18
CA PRO A 323 -9.83 -31.10 -18.73
C PRO A 323 -10.18 -32.09 -19.83
N GLU A 324 -11.09 -31.70 -20.73
CA GLU A 324 -11.54 -32.48 -21.87
C GLU A 324 -10.44 -32.70 -22.93
N LEU A 325 -9.42 -31.84 -22.96
CA LEU A 325 -8.19 -32.06 -23.73
C LEU A 325 -7.08 -32.74 -22.92
N GLY A 326 -7.22 -32.80 -21.58
CA GLY A 326 -6.15 -33.17 -20.67
C GLY A 326 -4.99 -32.18 -20.67
N LEU A 327 -5.24 -30.89 -20.97
CA LEU A 327 -4.22 -29.86 -21.12
C LEU A 327 -4.30 -28.76 -20.05
N LEU A 328 -3.14 -28.23 -19.69
CA LEU A 328 -2.96 -27.02 -18.89
C LEU A 328 -2.20 -26.00 -19.71
N PHE A 329 -2.74 -24.79 -19.84
CA PHE A 329 -2.10 -23.66 -20.50
C PHE A 329 -1.43 -22.72 -19.51
N ILE A 330 -0.23 -22.25 -19.84
CA ILE A 330 0.56 -21.36 -18.98
C ILE A 330 1.34 -20.33 -19.80
N GLY A 331 1.34 -19.07 -19.36
CA GLY A 331 2.20 -18.02 -19.92
C GLY A 331 3.67 -18.21 -19.50
N LEU A 332 4.58 -17.98 -20.44
CA LEU A 332 6.01 -18.19 -20.29
C LEU A 332 6.76 -16.86 -20.32
N GLU A 333 7.83 -16.73 -19.55
CA GLU A 333 8.70 -15.56 -19.55
C GLU A 333 10.18 -15.95 -19.66
N TYR A 334 10.88 -15.33 -20.61
CA TYR A 334 12.28 -15.61 -20.89
C TYR A 334 13.16 -14.37 -20.72
N GLY A 335 14.36 -14.55 -20.20
CA GLY A 335 15.42 -13.55 -20.10
C GLY A 335 16.16 -13.30 -21.42
N LEU A 336 15.77 -13.97 -22.51
CA LEU A 336 16.43 -13.91 -23.80
C LEU A 336 16.26 -12.55 -24.50
N TRP A 337 17.17 -12.24 -25.41
CA TRP A 337 17.11 -11.03 -26.22
C TRP A 337 16.08 -11.22 -27.37
N ARG A 338 15.13 -10.29 -27.50
CA ARG A 338 14.05 -10.26 -28.52
C ARG A 338 13.01 -11.40 -28.54
N LYS A 339 13.13 -12.41 -27.67
CA LYS A 339 12.10 -13.43 -27.40
C LYS A 339 11.91 -13.55 -25.90
N ARG A 340 10.89 -12.90 -25.36
CA ARG A 340 10.76 -12.73 -23.90
C ARG A 340 9.49 -13.33 -23.33
N GLY A 341 8.58 -13.81 -24.19
CA GLY A 341 7.33 -14.38 -23.75
C GLY A 341 6.90 -15.56 -24.61
N GLY A 342 5.92 -16.27 -24.10
CA GLY A 342 5.28 -17.36 -24.82
C GLY A 342 4.08 -17.91 -24.07
N ILE A 343 3.58 -19.02 -24.58
CA ILE A 343 2.56 -19.85 -23.97
C ILE A 343 2.92 -21.32 -24.22
N ALA A 344 2.68 -22.18 -23.24
CA ALA A 344 2.78 -23.64 -23.39
C ALA A 344 1.46 -24.31 -23.02
N ALA A 345 1.20 -25.46 -23.65
CA ALA A 345 0.24 -26.45 -23.20
C ALA A 345 0.97 -27.67 -22.67
N LEU A 346 0.67 -28.04 -21.43
CA LEU A 346 1.23 -29.19 -20.74
C LEU A 346 0.15 -30.26 -20.59
N ASP A 347 0.55 -31.52 -20.72
CA ASP A 347 -0.30 -32.65 -20.35
C ASP A 347 -0.55 -32.62 -18.83
N MET A 348 -1.80 -32.61 -18.40
CA MET A 348 -2.19 -32.44 -17.00
C MET A 348 -1.72 -33.59 -16.09
N LYS A 349 -1.51 -34.79 -16.65
CA LYS A 349 -1.15 -35.99 -15.89
C LYS A 349 0.36 -36.10 -15.68
N THR A 350 1.14 -35.68 -16.66
CA THR A 350 2.59 -35.90 -16.72
C THR A 350 3.42 -34.62 -16.62
N GLY A 351 2.81 -33.45 -16.89
CA GLY A 351 3.47 -32.16 -16.95
C GLY A 351 4.30 -31.95 -18.22
N LYS A 352 4.30 -32.90 -19.17
CA LYS A 352 5.08 -32.77 -20.41
C LYS A 352 4.46 -31.73 -21.33
N THR A 353 5.28 -30.87 -21.91
CA THR A 353 4.83 -29.97 -22.99
C THR A 353 4.28 -30.78 -24.17
N VAL A 354 3.04 -30.50 -24.54
CA VAL A 354 2.38 -31.01 -25.75
C VAL A 354 2.65 -30.07 -26.92
N TRP A 355 2.50 -28.76 -26.70
CA TRP A 355 2.90 -27.73 -27.66
C TRP A 355 3.30 -26.45 -26.93
N ALA A 356 4.09 -25.59 -27.59
CA ALA A 356 4.44 -24.28 -27.06
C ALA A 356 4.71 -23.26 -28.18
N TYR A 357 4.33 -22.02 -27.93
CA TYR A 357 4.63 -20.87 -28.77
C TYR A 357 5.55 -19.90 -28.00
N ARG A 358 6.81 -19.77 -28.44
CA ARG A 358 7.86 -19.03 -27.70
C ARG A 358 8.33 -17.75 -28.38
N ASP A 359 7.65 -17.36 -29.46
CA ASP A 359 8.05 -16.24 -30.32
C ASP A 359 7.27 -14.96 -30.01
N MET A 360 6.95 -14.70 -28.73
CA MET A 360 6.39 -13.42 -28.31
C MET A 360 7.50 -12.40 -27.99
N PRO A 361 7.48 -11.18 -28.56
CA PRO A 361 8.57 -10.19 -28.45
C PRO A 361 8.89 -9.72 -27.03
N THR A 362 7.93 -9.77 -26.11
CA THR A 362 8.04 -9.25 -24.74
C THR A 362 7.52 -10.25 -23.71
N TYR A 363 7.72 -9.96 -22.42
CA TYR A 363 7.22 -10.77 -21.32
C TYR A 363 5.71 -11.02 -21.38
N THR A 364 5.33 -12.28 -21.19
CA THR A 364 3.93 -12.69 -21.09
C THR A 364 3.61 -12.96 -19.62
N HIS A 365 3.31 -11.88 -18.89
CA HIS A 365 2.91 -11.95 -17.48
C HIS A 365 1.42 -12.33 -17.27
N SER A 366 0.63 -12.36 -18.34
CA SER A 366 -0.82 -12.59 -18.22
C SER A 366 -1.15 -14.07 -18.07
N SER A 367 -2.33 -14.34 -17.53
CA SER A 367 -2.87 -15.70 -17.45
C SER A 367 -3.71 -16.01 -18.68
N PRO A 368 -3.53 -17.18 -19.32
CA PRO A 368 -4.38 -17.61 -20.42
C PRO A 368 -5.83 -17.80 -19.97
N LEU A 369 -6.75 -17.72 -20.94
CA LEU A 369 -8.13 -18.12 -20.80
C LEU A 369 -8.43 -19.18 -21.86
N TYR A 370 -8.91 -20.34 -21.41
CA TYR A 370 -9.39 -21.39 -22.29
C TYR A 370 -10.88 -21.19 -22.62
N ILE A 371 -11.22 -21.38 -23.89
CA ILE A 371 -12.56 -21.17 -24.47
C ILE A 371 -13.04 -22.52 -25.01
N GLU A 372 -13.64 -23.33 -24.13
CA GLU A 372 -14.10 -24.70 -24.42
C GLU A 372 -14.98 -24.78 -25.67
N LYS A 373 -15.96 -23.87 -25.79
CA LYS A 373 -16.92 -23.84 -26.93
C LYS A 373 -16.24 -23.84 -28.30
N HIS A 374 -15.03 -23.30 -28.39
CA HIS A 374 -14.29 -23.16 -29.64
C HIS A 374 -12.95 -23.90 -29.64
N TRP A 375 -12.60 -24.61 -28.56
CA TRP A 375 -11.29 -25.26 -28.41
C TRP A 375 -10.13 -24.27 -28.65
N GLN A 376 -10.22 -23.09 -28.04
CA GLN A 376 -9.26 -22.01 -28.23
C GLN A 376 -8.67 -21.56 -26.90
N VAL A 377 -7.46 -21.02 -26.93
CA VAL A 377 -6.83 -20.38 -25.77
C VAL A 377 -6.35 -18.98 -26.14
N VAL A 378 -6.72 -17.99 -25.33
CA VAL A 378 -6.34 -16.59 -25.50
C VAL A 378 -5.39 -16.16 -24.40
N ILE A 379 -4.37 -15.36 -24.73
CA ILE A 379 -3.43 -14.80 -23.77
C ILE A 379 -2.96 -13.40 -24.20
N GLY A 380 -2.76 -12.50 -23.24
CA GLY A 380 -2.21 -11.17 -23.48
C GLY A 380 -0.69 -11.11 -23.26
N SER A 381 0.02 -10.28 -24.01
CA SER A 381 1.46 -10.04 -23.80
C SER A 381 1.76 -8.55 -23.63
N ASN A 382 2.89 -8.25 -23.00
CA ASN A 382 3.34 -6.87 -22.76
C ASN A 382 3.78 -6.14 -24.04
N ASP A 383 3.69 -6.79 -25.20
CA ASP A 383 3.98 -6.21 -26.50
C ASP A 383 2.80 -5.36 -26.99
N GLY A 384 1.72 -5.36 -26.21
CA GLY A 384 0.47 -4.71 -26.53
C GLY A 384 -0.40 -5.57 -27.42
N ALA A 385 -0.26 -6.89 -27.44
CA ALA A 385 -1.12 -7.78 -28.20
C ALA A 385 -1.84 -8.84 -27.36
N ALA A 386 -3.01 -9.25 -27.84
CA ALA A 386 -3.67 -10.49 -27.44
C ALA A 386 -3.50 -11.52 -28.55
N TYR A 387 -3.24 -12.76 -28.16
CA TYR A 387 -3.00 -13.89 -29.06
C TYR A 387 -4.06 -14.94 -28.82
N LEU A 388 -4.64 -15.50 -29.88
CA LEU A 388 -5.59 -16.59 -29.84
C LEU A 388 -5.00 -17.79 -30.56
N PHE A 389 -4.92 -18.92 -29.87
CA PHE A 389 -4.39 -20.17 -30.39
C PHE A 389 -5.47 -21.24 -30.43
N ASP A 390 -5.32 -22.18 -31.36
CA ASP A 390 -5.99 -23.48 -31.27
C ASP A 390 -5.46 -24.23 -30.04
N ALA A 391 -6.36 -24.66 -29.16
CA ALA A 391 -6.00 -25.26 -27.89
C ALA A 391 -5.34 -26.65 -28.05
N ASN A 392 -5.63 -27.38 -29.13
CA ASN A 392 -5.15 -28.74 -29.34
C ASN A 392 -3.69 -28.77 -29.80
N ASN A 393 -3.30 -27.83 -30.66
CA ASN A 393 -2.03 -27.89 -31.38
C ASN A 393 -1.19 -26.60 -31.29
N GLY A 394 -1.71 -25.53 -30.68
CA GLY A 394 -0.98 -24.28 -30.49
C GLY A 394 -0.82 -23.43 -31.75
N THR A 395 -1.58 -23.73 -32.82
CA THR A 395 -1.59 -22.90 -34.03
C THR A 395 -2.14 -21.52 -33.71
N LEU A 396 -1.41 -20.47 -34.07
CA LEU A 396 -1.88 -19.09 -33.91
C LEU A 396 -3.03 -18.82 -34.90
N LEU A 397 -4.23 -18.59 -34.38
CA LEU A 397 -5.43 -18.31 -35.17
C LEU A 397 -5.62 -16.82 -35.41
N TRP A 398 -5.29 -15.99 -34.42
CA TRP A 398 -5.46 -14.54 -34.50
C TRP A 398 -4.51 -13.80 -33.55
N LYS A 399 -4.14 -12.59 -33.96
CA LYS A 399 -3.40 -11.64 -33.15
C LYS A 399 -4.09 -10.29 -33.19
N PHE A 400 -4.34 -9.71 -32.02
CA PHE A 400 -4.91 -8.38 -31.86
C PHE A 400 -3.91 -7.41 -31.27
N GLU A 401 -3.62 -6.35 -31.98
CA GLU A 401 -2.85 -5.26 -31.40
C GLU A 401 -3.77 -4.35 -30.58
N THR A 402 -3.62 -4.43 -29.26
CA THR A 402 -4.13 -3.39 -28.37
C THR A 402 -3.34 -2.12 -28.71
N ARG A 403 -3.98 -1.19 -29.41
CA ARG A 403 -3.39 0.11 -29.71
C ARG A 403 -2.91 0.68 -28.38
N ARG A 404 -1.58 0.71 -28.18
CA ARG A 404 -0.94 1.10 -26.91
C ARG A 404 -1.68 2.28 -26.28
N ALA A 405 -1.70 2.37 -24.96
CA ALA A 405 -2.03 3.61 -24.28
C ALA A 405 -1.03 4.70 -24.69
N ARG A 406 -1.27 5.38 -25.82
CA ARG A 406 -0.59 6.63 -26.17
C ARG A 406 -1.10 7.64 -25.15
N ASN A 407 -0.18 8.27 -24.42
CA ASN A 407 -0.43 9.53 -23.75
C ASN A 407 -0.81 10.58 -24.82
N VAL A 408 -2.05 10.55 -25.30
CA VAL A 408 -2.60 11.62 -26.12
C VAL A 408 -3.17 12.61 -25.13
N ARG A 409 -2.44 13.70 -24.90
CA ARG A 409 -3.05 14.92 -24.39
C ARG A 409 -4.22 15.24 -25.33
N ARG A 410 -5.44 15.16 -24.79
CA ARG A 410 -6.76 15.42 -25.40
C ARG A 410 -7.41 14.24 -26.14
N GLY A 411 -8.51 13.76 -25.54
CA GLY A 411 -9.63 13.10 -26.24
C GLY A 411 -9.46 11.61 -26.52
N ILE A 412 -10.10 10.77 -25.71
CA ILE A 412 -10.28 9.35 -26.02
C ILE A 412 -11.23 9.24 -27.22
N ARG A 413 -10.74 8.70 -28.34
CA ARG A 413 -11.55 8.03 -29.37
C ARG A 413 -11.01 6.61 -29.55
N ILE A 414 -11.80 5.63 -29.15
CA ILE A 414 -11.57 4.22 -29.44
C ILE A 414 -11.93 4.02 -30.92
N LEU A 415 -10.93 3.76 -31.76
CA LEU A 415 -11.15 3.30 -33.13
C LEU A 415 -10.71 1.85 -33.18
N LEU A 416 -11.66 0.96 -33.45
CA LEU A 416 -11.48 -0.48 -33.64
C LEU A 416 -10.98 -0.71 -35.07
N ASN A 417 -9.80 -1.30 -35.26
CA ASN A 417 -9.51 -2.07 -36.47
C ASN A 417 -8.82 -3.35 -35.98
N ALA A 418 -9.52 -4.48 -36.08
CA ALA A 418 -8.92 -5.79 -35.99
C ALA A 418 -8.40 -6.18 -37.37
N THR A 419 -7.20 -6.74 -37.46
CA THR A 419 -6.70 -7.38 -38.67
C THR A 419 -6.74 -8.89 -38.43
N CYS A 420 -7.48 -9.62 -39.26
CA CYS A 420 -7.41 -11.08 -39.31
C CYS A 420 -6.18 -11.45 -40.17
N ILE A 421 -5.38 -12.42 -39.73
CA ILE A 421 -4.30 -13.01 -40.55
C ILE A 421 -4.87 -14.24 -41.24
#